data_AF-A0A7X8C572-F1
#
_entry.id   AF-A0A7X8C572-F1
#
_cell.length_a   1.000
_cell.length_b   1.000
_cell.length_c   1.000
_cell.angle_alpha   90.00
_cell.angle_beta   90.00
_cell.angle_gamma   90.00
#
_symmetry.space_group_name_H-M   'P 1'
#
loop_
_entity.id
_entity.type
_entity.pdbx_description
1 polymer ?
#
loop_
_entity_poly.entity_id
_entity_poly.type
_entity_poly.pdbx_seq_one_letter_code
_entity_poly.pdbx_strand_id
1 'polypeptide(L)'
;MKIKFDFNNHIIKLCMPGMGWEESGNSNDALAMFQKAWQETRDDYERFIASYHLGRIQKSTKDKLKWMETSLQFALKINDENVISAYPTLYLNIAKCYEELGDSENAKINYDLATSAKGAPTDAGPFYHGTKSDLKIGDLLMPGRTSNYKPELKMNHIYFTANINGAGLAATLAKGEGRERIYIVEPTGEFENDPNVTDKKFPGNLTRSYRSKEPLKIIGEVTERNKLTTTEQGEWREKLVKNKGEIIN
;
A
#
# COMPACT_ATOMS: atom_id res chain seq x y z
N MET A 1 15.31 7.88 2.53
CA MET A 1 14.81 6.85 3.46
C MET A 1 14.74 5.50 2.77
N LYS A 2 15.03 4.39 3.45
CA LYS A 2 14.95 3.03 2.87
C LYS A 2 13.49 2.59 2.77
N ILE A 3 13.08 2.08 1.61
CA ILE A 3 11.78 1.47 1.38
C ILE A 3 11.63 0.25 2.31
N LYS A 4 10.51 0.13 3.02
CA LYS A 4 10.24 -1.01 3.91
C LYS A 4 9.25 -2.02 3.35
N PHE A 5 8.24 -1.58 2.60
CA PHE A 5 7.24 -2.51 2.07
C PHE A 5 7.83 -3.35 0.92
N ASP A 6 7.86 -4.66 1.14
CA ASP A 6 8.28 -5.64 0.14
C ASP A 6 7.30 -6.82 0.16
N PHE A 7 6.74 -7.17 -1.00
CA PHE A 7 5.88 -8.35 -1.14
C PHE A 7 6.61 -9.67 -0.82
N ASN A 8 7.94 -9.66 -0.86
CA ASN A 8 8.78 -10.78 -0.47
C ASN A 8 9.12 -10.82 1.02
N ASN A 9 8.74 -9.80 1.81
CA ASN A 9 8.86 -9.85 3.26
C ASN A 9 8.06 -11.02 3.82
N HIS A 10 8.68 -11.76 4.73
CA HIS A 10 8.13 -12.99 5.30
C HIS A 10 6.82 -12.75 6.06
N ILE A 11 6.74 -11.67 6.84
CA ILE A 11 5.55 -11.32 7.62
C ILE A 11 4.40 -10.91 6.71
N ILE A 12 4.69 -10.13 5.66
CA ILE A 12 3.71 -9.81 4.62
C ILE A 12 3.19 -11.10 3.96
N LYS A 13 4.07 -12.04 3.62
CA LYS A 13 3.69 -13.34 3.03
C LYS A 13 2.80 -14.18 3.96
N LEU A 14 3.01 -14.12 5.29
CA LEU A 14 2.14 -14.78 6.26
C LEU A 14 0.77 -14.08 6.41
N CYS A 15 0.73 -12.74 6.37
CA CYS A 15 -0.53 -11.99 6.46
C CYS A 15 -1.42 -12.17 5.23
N MET A 16 -0.87 -12.31 4.03
CA MET A 16 -1.64 -12.44 2.78
C MET A 16 -2.67 -13.58 2.75
N PRO A 17 -2.34 -14.84 3.09
CA PRO A 17 -3.35 -15.90 3.20
C PRO A 17 -4.32 -15.62 4.35
N GLY A 18 -3.85 -15.07 5.49
CA GLY A 18 -4.70 -14.70 6.61
C GLY A 18 -5.84 -13.74 6.21
N MET A 19 -5.53 -12.72 5.40
CA MET A 19 -6.54 -11.82 4.82
C MET A 19 -7.53 -12.56 3.91
N GLY A 20 -7.06 -13.52 3.10
CA GLY A 20 -7.95 -14.32 2.25
C GLY A 20 -8.93 -15.20 3.05
N TRP A 21 -8.47 -15.76 4.17
CA TRP A 21 -9.31 -16.49 5.11
C TRP A 21 -10.31 -15.57 5.83
N GLU A 22 -9.87 -14.38 6.27
CA GLU A 22 -10.73 -13.33 6.84
C GLU A 22 -11.85 -12.94 5.87
N GLU A 23 -11.52 -12.65 4.61
CA GLU A 23 -12.49 -12.32 3.55
C GLU A 23 -13.48 -13.46 3.27
N SER A 24 -13.05 -14.71 3.46
CA SER A 24 -13.89 -15.91 3.30
C SER A 24 -14.68 -16.28 4.57
N GLY A 25 -14.58 -15.47 5.64
CA GLY A 25 -15.25 -15.70 6.93
C GLY A 25 -14.58 -16.74 7.83
N ASN A 26 -13.44 -17.32 7.44
CA ASN A 26 -12.72 -18.31 8.23
C ASN A 26 -11.78 -17.64 9.25
N SER A 27 -12.36 -17.18 10.35
CA SER A 27 -11.64 -16.37 11.35
C SER A 27 -10.55 -17.13 12.11
N ASN A 28 -10.68 -18.46 12.28
CA ASN A 28 -9.71 -19.24 13.04
C ASN A 28 -8.39 -19.42 12.26
N ASP A 29 -8.48 -19.75 10.98
CA ASP A 29 -7.29 -19.91 10.13
C ASP A 29 -6.62 -18.56 9.88
N ALA A 30 -7.41 -17.49 9.73
CA ALA A 30 -6.89 -16.11 9.67
C ALA A 30 -6.10 -15.75 10.94
N LEU A 31 -6.69 -16.00 12.12
CA LEU A 31 -6.04 -15.74 13.41
C LEU A 31 -4.74 -16.53 13.56
N ALA A 32 -4.72 -17.82 13.18
CA ALA A 32 -3.52 -18.65 13.25
C ALA A 32 -2.37 -18.08 12.39
N MET A 33 -2.69 -17.60 11.17
CA MET A 33 -1.70 -16.96 10.30
C MET A 33 -1.17 -15.64 10.90
N PHE A 34 -2.05 -14.79 11.44
CA PHE A 34 -1.64 -13.51 12.04
C PHE A 34 -0.85 -13.70 13.34
N GLN A 35 -1.17 -14.71 14.14
CA GLN A 35 -0.39 -15.06 15.34
C GLN A 35 1.01 -15.54 14.97
N LYS A 36 1.11 -16.40 13.95
CA LYS A 36 2.40 -16.84 13.42
C LYS A 36 3.22 -15.65 12.91
N ALA A 37 2.57 -14.76 12.14
CA ALA A 37 3.20 -13.53 11.66
C ALA A 37 3.76 -12.69 12.83
N TRP A 38 2.98 -12.49 13.89
CA TRP A 38 3.41 -11.77 15.09
C TRP A 38 4.62 -12.40 15.79
N GLN A 39 4.60 -13.72 16.00
CA GLN A 39 5.67 -14.45 16.66
C GLN A 39 6.99 -14.41 15.90
N GLU A 40 6.94 -14.31 14.57
CA GLU A 40 8.11 -14.31 13.71
C GLU A 40 8.64 -12.91 13.35
N THR A 41 8.00 -11.84 13.85
CA THR A 41 8.44 -10.46 13.62
C THR A 41 9.84 -10.19 14.19
N ARG A 42 10.63 -9.41 13.45
CA ARG A 42 12.03 -9.11 13.76
C ARG A 42 12.25 -7.63 14.03
N ASP A 43 11.51 -6.76 13.35
CA ASP A 43 11.62 -5.31 13.50
C ASP A 43 10.29 -4.63 13.84
N ASP A 44 10.32 -3.31 14.05
CA ASP A 44 9.13 -2.54 14.39
C ASP A 44 8.12 -2.46 13.24
N TYR A 45 8.57 -2.52 11.97
CA TYR A 45 7.68 -2.44 10.81
C TYR A 45 6.85 -3.70 10.64
N GLU A 46 7.49 -4.84 10.83
CA GLU A 46 6.83 -6.14 10.88
C GLU A 46 5.86 -6.23 12.06
N ARG A 47 6.24 -5.74 13.24
CA ARG A 47 5.34 -5.67 14.42
C ARG A 47 4.13 -4.78 14.17
N PHE A 48 4.32 -3.63 13.53
CA PHE A 48 3.23 -2.75 13.11
C PHE A 48 2.22 -3.48 12.21
N ILE A 49 2.68 -4.19 11.16
CA ILE A 49 1.81 -4.91 10.23
C ILE A 49 1.08 -6.07 10.93
N ALA A 50 1.81 -6.91 11.67
CA ALA A 50 1.23 -8.10 12.29
C ALA A 50 0.19 -7.73 13.37
N SER A 51 0.47 -6.72 14.20
CA SER A 51 -0.47 -6.25 15.23
C SER A 51 -1.74 -5.64 14.63
N TYR A 52 -1.66 -4.91 13.51
CA TYR A 52 -2.85 -4.39 12.82
C TYR A 52 -3.81 -5.53 12.42
N HIS A 53 -3.30 -6.56 11.77
CA HIS A 53 -4.11 -7.70 11.34
C HIS A 53 -4.64 -8.53 12.52
N LEU A 54 -3.83 -8.69 13.58
CA LEU A 54 -4.33 -9.30 14.82
C LEU A 54 -5.48 -8.51 15.42
N GLY A 55 -5.43 -7.19 15.42
CA GLY A 55 -6.52 -6.35 15.92
C GLY A 55 -7.81 -6.52 15.11
N ARG A 56 -7.70 -6.58 13.77
CA ARG A 56 -8.87 -6.74 12.87
C ARG A 56 -9.68 -8.00 13.14
N ILE A 57 -9.03 -9.09 13.50
CA ILE A 57 -9.67 -10.40 13.66
C ILE A 57 -10.20 -10.65 15.08
N GLN A 58 -9.91 -9.77 16.05
CA GLN A 58 -10.39 -9.97 17.41
C GLN A 58 -11.92 -9.85 17.51
N LYS A 59 -12.52 -10.72 18.31
CA LYS A 59 -13.97 -10.70 18.60
C LYS A 59 -14.34 -9.69 19.68
N SER A 60 -13.43 -9.45 20.62
CA SER A 60 -13.60 -8.53 21.74
C SER A 60 -13.11 -7.15 21.34
N THR A 61 -13.94 -6.11 21.55
CA THR A 61 -13.54 -4.71 21.33
C THR A 61 -12.32 -4.34 22.19
N LYS A 62 -12.19 -4.90 23.40
CA LYS A 62 -11.01 -4.65 24.26
C LYS A 62 -9.72 -5.21 23.67
N ASP A 63 -9.77 -6.42 23.11
CA ASP A 63 -8.60 -7.04 22.49
C ASP A 63 -8.26 -6.36 21.16
N LYS A 64 -9.28 -5.98 20.39
CA LYS A 64 -9.11 -5.17 19.18
C LYS A 64 -8.42 -3.84 19.50
N LEU A 65 -8.90 -3.12 20.50
CA LEU A 65 -8.30 -1.86 20.96
C LEU A 65 -6.83 -2.04 21.30
N LYS A 66 -6.51 -3.01 22.16
CA LYS A 66 -5.13 -3.30 22.57
C LYS A 66 -4.20 -3.53 21.37
N TRP A 67 -4.62 -4.32 20.39
CA TRP A 67 -3.82 -4.59 19.20
C TRP A 67 -3.71 -3.39 18.26
N MET A 68 -4.77 -2.59 18.13
CA MET A 68 -4.74 -1.35 17.34
C MET A 68 -3.80 -0.31 17.96
N GLU A 69 -3.82 -0.15 19.28
CA GLU A 69 -2.88 0.70 20.02
C GLU A 69 -1.45 0.20 19.89
N THR A 70 -1.25 -1.13 19.96
CA THR A 70 0.06 -1.75 19.72
C THR A 70 0.58 -1.43 18.33
N SER A 71 -0.27 -1.55 17.30
CA SER A 71 0.09 -1.22 15.92
C SER A 71 0.44 0.25 15.77
N LEU A 72 -0.38 1.14 16.33
CA LEU A 72 -0.12 2.58 16.34
C LEU A 72 1.19 2.92 17.05
N GLN A 73 1.49 2.29 18.18
CA GLN A 73 2.74 2.51 18.91
C GLN A 73 3.96 2.21 18.05
N PHE A 74 3.98 1.09 17.33
CA PHE A 74 5.09 0.77 16.42
C PHE A 74 5.15 1.72 15.22
N ALA A 75 4.00 2.10 14.66
CA ALA A 75 3.94 3.06 13.56
C ALA A 75 4.46 4.46 13.99
N LEU A 76 4.11 4.92 15.19
CA LEU A 76 4.62 6.16 15.79
C LEU A 76 6.11 6.07 16.15
N LYS A 77 6.61 4.89 16.52
CA LYS A 77 8.04 4.70 16.78
C LYS A 77 8.88 4.78 15.50
N ILE A 78 8.34 4.29 14.39
CA ILE A 78 8.98 4.38 13.07
C ILE A 78 8.94 5.81 12.53
N ASN A 79 7.80 6.48 12.67
CA ASN A 79 7.58 7.89 12.31
C ASN A 79 8.15 8.31 10.96
N ASP A 80 7.75 7.60 9.91
CA ASP A 80 8.30 7.84 8.59
C ASP A 80 7.32 7.59 7.43
N GLU A 81 7.71 7.97 6.21
CA GLU A 81 6.87 7.88 5.00
C GLU A 81 6.37 6.46 4.68
N ASN A 82 6.99 5.41 5.25
CA ASN A 82 6.50 4.04 5.09
C ASN A 82 5.29 3.73 5.97
N VAL A 83 4.95 4.56 6.97
CA VAL A 83 3.90 4.29 7.96
C VAL A 83 3.00 5.48 8.30
N ILE A 84 3.41 6.73 8.05
CA ILE A 84 2.63 7.92 8.41
C ILE A 84 1.22 7.89 7.79
N SER A 85 1.11 7.40 6.55
CA SER A 85 -0.19 7.25 5.87
C SER A 85 -1.16 6.30 6.59
N ALA A 86 -0.68 5.45 7.51
CA ALA A 86 -1.52 4.54 8.30
C ALA A 86 -2.17 5.23 9.51
N TYR A 87 -1.65 6.38 9.97
CA TYR A 87 -2.12 7.02 11.20
C TYR A 87 -3.62 7.33 11.19
N PRO A 88 -4.22 7.93 10.13
CA PRO A 88 -5.66 8.18 10.10
C PRO A 88 -6.47 6.92 10.33
N THR A 89 -6.07 5.81 9.72
CA THR A 89 -6.77 4.53 9.81
C THR A 89 -6.63 3.90 11.18
N LEU A 90 -5.44 3.95 11.78
CA LEU A 90 -5.21 3.42 13.13
C LEU A 90 -6.00 4.21 14.17
N TYR A 91 -5.89 5.55 14.16
CA TYR A 91 -6.65 6.40 15.06
C TYR A 91 -8.15 6.22 14.90
N LEU A 92 -8.66 6.10 13.66
CA LEU A 92 -10.08 5.85 13.42
C LEU A 92 -10.55 4.51 14.00
N ASN A 93 -9.75 3.45 13.88
CA ASN A 93 -10.10 2.15 14.46
C ASN A 93 -10.08 2.18 15.98
N ILE A 94 -9.10 2.86 16.58
CA ILE A 94 -9.00 3.07 18.03
C ILE A 94 -10.20 3.88 18.55
N ALA A 95 -10.55 4.98 17.87
CA ALA A 95 -11.70 5.81 18.22
C ALA A 95 -13.00 5.01 18.29
N LYS A 96 -13.26 4.20 17.27
CA LYS A 96 -14.44 3.31 17.22
C LYS A 96 -14.44 2.29 18.36
N CYS A 97 -13.28 1.77 18.74
CA CYS A 97 -13.21 0.84 19.87
C CYS A 97 -13.54 1.55 21.20
N TYR A 98 -13.03 2.76 21.42
CA TYR A 98 -13.39 3.56 22.59
C TYR A 98 -14.88 3.91 22.62
N GLU A 99 -15.47 4.27 21.47
CA GLU A 99 -16.90 4.55 21.34
C GLU A 99 -17.75 3.33 21.71
N GLU A 100 -17.43 2.15 21.16
CA GLU A 100 -18.10 0.88 21.50
C GLU A 100 -17.96 0.49 22.99
N LEU A 101 -16.86 0.90 23.64
CA LEU A 101 -16.62 0.67 25.07
C LEU A 101 -17.28 1.73 25.98
N GLY A 102 -17.93 2.75 25.41
CA GLY A 102 -18.58 3.84 26.16
C GLY A 102 -17.63 4.94 26.64
N ASP A 103 -16.39 4.96 26.16
CA ASP A 103 -15.39 5.99 26.51
C ASP A 103 -15.40 7.11 25.46
N SER A 104 -16.37 8.02 25.60
CA SER A 104 -16.58 9.11 24.63
C SER A 104 -15.42 10.12 24.59
N GLU A 105 -14.66 10.26 25.68
CA GLU A 105 -13.54 11.19 25.74
C GLU A 105 -12.38 10.69 24.88
N ASN A 106 -11.94 9.45 25.09
CA ASN A 106 -10.87 8.86 24.27
C ASN A 106 -11.32 8.64 22.82
N ALA A 107 -12.58 8.32 22.58
CA ALA A 107 -13.12 8.24 21.22
C ALA A 107 -12.95 9.57 20.48
N LYS A 108 -13.36 10.69 21.09
CA LYS A 108 -13.24 12.03 20.49
C LYS A 108 -11.79 12.40 20.21
N ILE A 109 -10.89 12.20 21.17
CA ILE A 109 -9.45 12.47 21.00
C ILE A 109 -8.91 11.75 19.76
N ASN A 110 -9.25 10.46 19.61
CA ASN A 110 -8.75 9.68 18.49
C ASN A 110 -9.43 10.05 17.15
N TYR A 111 -10.70 10.47 17.14
CA TYR A 111 -11.32 11.03 15.92
C TYR A 111 -10.64 12.33 15.47
N ASP A 112 -10.30 13.21 16.40
CA ASP A 112 -9.61 14.47 16.11
C ASP A 112 -8.18 14.21 15.59
N LEU A 113 -7.47 13.23 16.18
CA LEU A 113 -6.17 12.78 15.69
C LEU A 113 -6.26 12.13 14.31
N ALA A 114 -7.26 11.27 14.07
CA ALA A 114 -7.49 10.66 12.76
C ALA A 114 -7.75 11.72 11.68
N THR A 115 -8.47 12.78 12.02
CA THR A 115 -8.76 13.89 11.10
C THR A 115 -7.51 14.74 10.86
N SER A 116 -6.76 15.07 11.92
CA SER A 116 -5.55 15.89 11.83
C SER A 116 -4.43 15.19 11.07
N ALA A 117 -4.36 13.86 11.14
CA ALA A 117 -3.39 13.07 10.41
C ALA A 117 -3.75 12.88 8.91
N LYS A 118 -4.97 13.26 8.48
CA LYS A 118 -5.32 13.25 7.05
C LYS A 118 -4.67 14.45 6.37
N GLY A 119 -4.03 14.19 5.24
CA GLY A 119 -3.42 15.23 4.42
C GLY A 119 -2.95 14.69 3.08
N ALA A 120 -2.51 15.61 2.23
CA ALA A 120 -1.79 15.24 1.02
C ALA A 120 -0.50 14.48 1.39
N PRO A 121 -0.05 13.52 0.56
CA PRO A 121 1.21 12.84 0.81
C PRO A 121 2.38 13.83 0.85
N THR A 122 3.27 13.66 1.83
CA THR A 122 4.48 14.50 2.00
C THR A 122 5.75 13.89 1.43
N ASP A 123 5.61 12.74 0.77
CA ASP A 123 6.73 11.97 0.24
C ASP A 123 7.57 12.79 -0.74
N ALA A 124 8.87 12.87 -0.50
CA ALA A 124 9.81 13.57 -1.38
C ALA A 124 10.36 12.69 -2.51
N GLY A 125 10.00 11.41 -2.54
CA GLY A 125 10.51 10.44 -3.50
C GLY A 125 11.90 9.87 -3.11
N PRO A 126 12.73 9.46 -4.07
CA PRO A 126 12.50 9.52 -5.52
C PRO A 126 11.28 8.72 -5.95
N PHE A 127 10.66 9.13 -7.06
CA PHE A 127 9.49 8.47 -7.63
C PHE A 127 9.82 7.70 -8.89
N TYR A 128 9.05 6.64 -9.12
CA TYR A 128 9.26 5.68 -10.19
C TYR A 128 7.97 5.38 -10.94
N HIS A 129 8.07 5.29 -12.26
CA HIS A 129 7.00 4.84 -13.14
C HIS A 129 7.44 3.60 -13.93
N GLY A 130 6.77 2.47 -13.66
CA GLY A 130 7.00 1.21 -14.37
C GLY A 130 6.11 1.08 -15.61
N THR A 131 6.71 0.83 -16.78
CA THR A 131 5.97 0.73 -18.04
C THR A 131 6.74 -0.09 -19.08
N LYS A 132 6.11 -0.37 -20.22
CA LYS A 132 6.75 -0.88 -21.44
C LYS A 132 6.86 0.15 -22.56
N SER A 133 6.41 1.37 -22.30
CA SER A 133 6.56 2.49 -23.23
C SER A 133 8.03 2.91 -23.33
N ASP A 134 8.48 3.18 -24.55
CA ASP A 134 9.80 3.73 -24.84
C ASP A 134 9.75 5.26 -24.72
N LEU A 135 10.22 5.79 -23.60
CA LEU A 135 10.21 7.21 -23.23
C LEU A 135 11.64 7.70 -23.07
N LYS A 136 11.86 9.00 -23.25
CA LYS A 136 13.16 9.65 -23.14
C LYS A 136 13.18 10.61 -21.96
N ILE A 137 14.39 10.86 -21.45
CA ILE A 137 14.59 11.93 -20.47
C ILE A 137 14.14 13.26 -21.07
N GLY A 138 13.35 14.02 -20.31
CA GLY A 138 12.71 15.25 -20.76
C GLY A 138 11.27 15.08 -21.24
N ASP A 139 10.82 13.85 -21.53
CA ASP A 139 9.43 13.61 -21.91
C ASP A 139 8.48 13.95 -20.76
N LEU A 140 7.30 14.45 -21.13
CA LEU A 140 6.17 14.61 -20.22
C LEU A 140 5.20 13.45 -20.43
N LEU A 141 5.08 12.59 -19.42
CA LEU A 141 4.04 11.59 -19.37
C LEU A 141 2.73 12.28 -19.01
N MET A 142 1.70 12.13 -19.85
CA MET A 142 0.37 12.74 -19.68
C MET A 142 -0.67 11.70 -19.20
N PRO A 143 -1.70 12.09 -18.43
CA PRO A 143 -2.86 11.25 -18.18
C PRO A 143 -3.68 11.05 -19.47
N GLY A 144 -4.76 10.26 -19.40
CA GLY A 144 -5.66 10.02 -20.54
C GLY A 144 -5.30 8.80 -21.40
N ARG A 145 -4.31 8.00 -20.98
CA ARG A 145 -3.97 6.74 -21.64
C ARG A 145 -4.96 5.62 -21.27
N THR A 146 -5.04 4.61 -22.12
CA THR A 146 -5.87 3.42 -21.87
C THR A 146 -5.29 2.59 -20.71
N SER A 147 -6.16 2.04 -19.86
CA SER A 147 -5.77 1.25 -18.69
C SER A 147 -5.02 -0.04 -19.05
N ASN A 148 -3.97 -0.33 -18.27
CA ASN A 148 -3.28 -1.61 -18.30
C ASN A 148 -4.17 -2.79 -17.87
N TYR A 149 -5.29 -2.54 -17.19
CA TYR A 149 -6.14 -3.58 -16.62
C TYR A 149 -7.49 -3.71 -17.33
N LYS A 150 -8.10 -2.59 -17.76
CA LYS A 150 -9.40 -2.58 -18.46
C LYS A 150 -9.28 -1.93 -19.86
N PRO A 151 -9.37 -2.69 -20.97
CA PRO A 151 -9.14 -2.17 -22.33
C PRO A 151 -9.97 -0.93 -22.72
N GLU A 152 -11.16 -0.78 -22.18
CA GLU A 152 -12.07 0.33 -22.51
C GLU A 152 -11.95 1.54 -21.58
N LEU A 153 -11.17 1.42 -20.49
CA LEU A 153 -11.05 2.48 -19.49
C LEU A 153 -9.93 3.46 -19.87
N LYS A 154 -10.27 4.74 -19.98
CA LYS A 154 -9.30 5.85 -20.05
C LYS A 154 -8.95 6.31 -18.64
N MET A 155 -7.66 6.32 -18.32
CA MET A 155 -7.17 6.70 -17.00
C MET A 155 -7.11 8.23 -16.87
N ASN A 156 -7.81 8.79 -15.90
CA ASN A 156 -7.81 10.22 -15.57
C ASN A 156 -6.52 10.66 -14.89
N HIS A 157 -5.74 9.71 -14.39
CA HIS A 157 -4.53 9.94 -13.63
C HIS A 157 -3.35 9.14 -14.20
N ILE A 158 -2.14 9.60 -13.90
CA ILE A 158 -0.89 8.86 -14.07
C ILE A 158 -0.49 8.30 -12.73
N TYR A 159 -0.03 7.04 -12.72
CA TYR A 159 0.32 6.30 -11.53
C TYR A 159 1.83 6.14 -11.41
N PHE A 160 2.35 6.34 -10.21
CA PHE A 160 3.77 6.23 -9.89
C PHE A 160 3.93 5.83 -8.43
N THR A 161 5.15 5.50 -8.02
CA THR A 161 5.41 5.03 -6.65
C THR A 161 6.80 5.43 -6.19
N ALA A 162 6.97 5.65 -4.88
CA ALA A 162 8.29 5.78 -4.28
C ALA A 162 8.92 4.41 -3.92
N ASN A 163 8.26 3.30 -4.29
CA ASN A 163 8.76 1.94 -4.15
C ASN A 163 9.24 1.39 -5.49
N ILE A 164 10.57 1.29 -5.66
CA ILE A 164 11.18 0.78 -6.91
C ILE A 164 10.75 -0.65 -7.24
N ASN A 165 10.53 -1.51 -6.24
CA ASN A 165 10.03 -2.88 -6.46
C ASN A 165 8.58 -2.84 -6.97
N GLY A 166 7.78 -1.92 -6.44
CA GLY A 166 6.42 -1.66 -6.92
C GLY A 166 6.40 -1.20 -8.38
N ALA A 167 7.28 -0.27 -8.76
CA ALA A 167 7.43 0.15 -10.15
C ALA A 167 7.93 -0.99 -11.05
N GLY A 168 8.83 -1.83 -10.53
CA GLY A 168 9.30 -3.01 -11.25
C GLY A 168 8.18 -4.00 -11.56
N LEU A 169 7.31 -4.26 -10.58
CA LEU A 169 6.12 -5.08 -10.77
C LEU A 169 5.15 -4.43 -11.76
N ALA A 170 4.92 -3.11 -11.67
CA ALA A 170 4.08 -2.39 -12.62
C ALA A 170 4.59 -2.51 -14.07
N ALA A 171 5.91 -2.45 -14.28
CA ALA A 171 6.51 -2.65 -15.60
C ALA A 171 6.28 -4.07 -16.14
N THR A 172 6.40 -5.10 -15.30
CA THR A 172 6.10 -6.50 -15.68
C THR A 172 4.65 -6.69 -16.10
N LEU A 173 3.74 -5.97 -15.45
CA LEU A 173 2.30 -6.06 -15.65
C LEU A 173 1.76 -5.13 -16.73
N ALA A 174 2.54 -4.15 -17.18
CA ALA A 174 2.12 -3.21 -18.20
C ALA A 174 1.79 -3.93 -19.52
N LYS A 175 0.77 -3.42 -20.23
CA LYS A 175 0.39 -3.93 -21.55
C LYS A 175 1.44 -3.57 -22.60
N GLY A 176 1.50 -4.38 -23.65
CA GLY A 176 2.42 -4.22 -24.78
C GLY A 176 3.57 -5.23 -24.78
N GLU A 177 4.24 -5.31 -25.92
CA GLU A 177 5.36 -6.21 -26.18
C GLU A 177 6.73 -5.55 -25.97
N GLY A 178 6.73 -4.26 -25.62
CA GLY A 178 7.96 -3.51 -25.33
C GLY A 178 8.72 -4.04 -24.12
N ARG A 179 10.00 -3.66 -24.03
CA ARG A 179 10.86 -3.98 -22.89
C ARG A 179 10.28 -3.38 -21.61
N GLU A 180 10.33 -4.12 -20.50
CA GLU A 180 10.04 -3.58 -19.17
C GLU A 180 11.05 -2.48 -18.81
N ARG A 181 10.55 -1.30 -18.43
CA ARG A 181 11.35 -0.13 -18.07
C ARG A 181 10.82 0.49 -16.78
N ILE A 182 11.72 1.07 -16.00
CA ILE A 182 11.39 1.88 -14.82
C ILE A 182 12.02 3.24 -15.02
N TYR A 183 11.19 4.27 -15.10
CA TYR A 183 11.65 5.65 -15.19
C TYR A 183 11.66 6.29 -13.81
N ILE A 184 12.66 7.13 -13.55
CA ILE A 184 12.66 8.07 -12.44
C ILE A 184 11.85 9.28 -12.91
N VAL A 185 10.87 9.67 -12.13
CA VAL A 185 9.91 10.70 -12.51
C VAL A 185 9.81 11.81 -11.48
N GLU A 186 9.51 13.01 -11.95
CA GLU A 186 9.21 14.18 -11.13
C GLU A 186 7.78 14.63 -11.40
N PRO A 187 6.88 14.64 -10.40
CA PRO A 187 5.55 15.22 -10.55
C PRO A 187 5.63 16.70 -10.87
N THR A 188 4.88 17.17 -11.87
CA THR A 188 4.84 18.61 -12.21
C THR A 188 3.78 19.38 -11.42
N GLY A 189 3.06 18.72 -10.53
CA GLY A 189 2.05 19.32 -9.67
C GLY A 189 1.60 18.36 -8.57
N GLU A 190 0.47 18.67 -7.96
CA GLU A 190 -0.08 17.92 -6.82
C GLU A 190 -0.38 16.45 -7.16
N PHE A 191 -0.26 15.60 -6.15
CA PHE A 191 -0.58 14.17 -6.26
C PHE A 191 -1.21 13.66 -4.97
N GLU A 192 -1.87 12.51 -5.08
CA GLU A 192 -2.57 11.88 -3.96
C GLU A 192 -2.20 10.41 -3.85
N ASN A 193 -2.50 9.80 -2.69
CA ASN A 193 -2.37 8.36 -2.50
C ASN A 193 -3.23 7.62 -3.52
N ASP A 194 -2.72 6.52 -4.08
CA ASP A 194 -3.51 5.69 -4.99
C ASP A 194 -4.61 4.95 -4.20
N PRO A 195 -5.90 5.28 -4.40
CA PRO A 195 -6.99 4.68 -3.66
C PRO A 195 -7.22 3.21 -4.03
N ASN A 196 -6.59 2.69 -5.09
CA ASN A 196 -6.70 1.28 -5.47
C ASN A 196 -5.89 0.37 -4.54
N VAL A 197 -4.89 0.92 -3.82
CA VAL A 197 -4.01 0.14 -2.93
C VAL A 197 -3.87 0.74 -1.52
N THR A 198 -4.37 1.95 -1.30
CA THR A 198 -4.42 2.61 0.01
C THR A 198 -5.63 2.15 0.80
N ASP A 199 -5.44 1.81 2.08
CA ASP A 199 -6.51 1.35 3.01
C ASP A 199 -7.33 0.16 2.49
N LYS A 200 -6.69 -0.71 1.68
CA LYS A 200 -7.32 -1.95 1.20
C LYS A 200 -6.95 -3.13 2.08
N LYS A 201 -5.73 -3.63 1.88
CA LYS A 201 -5.19 -4.78 2.61
C LYS A 201 -4.46 -4.36 3.88
N PHE A 202 -3.73 -3.25 3.78
CA PHE A 202 -2.93 -2.68 4.86
C PHE A 202 -3.45 -1.29 5.21
N PRO A 203 -3.20 -0.77 6.43
CA PRO A 203 -3.63 0.58 6.79
C PRO A 203 -2.72 1.60 6.09
N GLY A 204 -3.33 2.63 5.52
CA GLY A 204 -2.65 3.66 4.74
C GLY A 204 -2.10 3.14 3.41
N ASN A 205 -1.05 3.82 2.95
CA ASN A 205 -0.39 3.62 1.67
C ASN A 205 1.02 3.04 1.86
N LEU A 206 1.11 1.81 2.37
CA LEU A 206 2.42 1.18 2.63
C LEU A 206 3.22 0.91 1.35
N THR A 207 2.55 0.74 0.22
CA THR A 207 3.21 0.57 -1.08
C THR A 207 3.82 1.88 -1.59
N ARG A 208 3.50 3.02 -0.96
CA ARG A 208 3.88 4.37 -1.40
C ARG A 208 3.52 4.57 -2.87
N SER A 209 2.30 4.21 -3.23
CA SER A 209 1.73 4.33 -4.57
C SER A 209 0.88 5.59 -4.66
N TYR A 210 1.09 6.36 -5.72
CA TYR A 210 0.48 7.67 -5.91
C TYR A 210 -0.14 7.80 -7.28
N ARG A 211 -1.02 8.80 -7.42
CA ARG A 211 -1.56 9.20 -8.71
C ARG A 211 -1.66 10.72 -8.83
N SER A 212 -1.49 11.25 -10.05
CA SER A 212 -1.63 12.67 -10.35
C SER A 212 -2.45 12.91 -11.62
N LYS A 213 -3.18 14.03 -11.65
CA LYS A 213 -3.81 14.57 -12.87
C LYS A 213 -2.83 15.42 -13.68
N GLU A 214 -1.77 15.90 -13.04
CA GLU A 214 -0.72 16.64 -13.71
C GLU A 214 0.29 15.69 -14.35
N PRO A 215 1.03 16.15 -15.37
CA PRO A 215 2.06 15.34 -16.01
C PRO A 215 3.17 14.88 -15.04
N LEU A 216 3.86 13.82 -15.43
CA LEU A 216 5.12 13.42 -14.81
C LEU A 216 6.27 13.66 -15.78
N LYS A 217 7.31 14.36 -15.35
CA LYS A 217 8.52 14.56 -16.14
C LYS A 217 9.45 13.37 -15.97
N ILE A 218 9.93 12.80 -17.08
CA ILE A 218 10.97 11.76 -17.05
C ILE A 218 12.32 12.42 -16.79
N ILE A 219 12.95 12.09 -15.67
CA ILE A 219 14.26 12.65 -15.28
C ILE A 219 15.39 11.61 -15.32
N GLY A 220 15.07 10.33 -15.49
CA GLY A 220 16.04 9.25 -15.64
C GLY A 220 15.41 7.89 -15.93
N GLU A 221 16.23 6.88 -16.20
CA GLU A 221 15.83 5.47 -16.30
C GLU A 221 16.69 4.65 -15.34
N VAL A 222 16.07 3.72 -14.61
CA VAL A 222 16.79 2.76 -13.78
C VAL A 222 17.31 1.63 -14.68
N THR A 223 18.63 1.47 -14.75
CA THR A 223 19.28 0.46 -15.61
C THR A 223 19.59 -0.84 -14.88
N GLU A 224 19.84 -0.79 -13.57
CA GLU A 224 20.18 -1.96 -12.74
C GLU A 224 19.05 -2.24 -11.74
N ARG A 225 18.48 -3.46 -11.80
CA ARG A 225 17.46 -3.90 -10.84
C ARG A 225 17.41 -5.41 -10.67
N ASN A 226 16.91 -5.83 -9.51
CA ASN A 226 16.45 -7.19 -9.29
C ASN A 226 15.14 -7.40 -10.07
N LYS A 227 15.14 -8.35 -10.99
CA LYS A 227 13.92 -8.76 -11.70
C LYS A 227 13.23 -9.87 -10.93
N LEU A 228 11.90 -9.83 -10.91
CA LEU A 228 11.09 -10.95 -10.45
C LEU A 228 11.40 -12.18 -11.31
N THR A 229 11.49 -13.34 -10.67
CA THR A 229 11.64 -14.62 -11.35
C THR A 229 10.40 -14.92 -12.21
N THR A 230 10.55 -15.70 -13.28
CA THR A 230 9.42 -16.05 -14.17
C THR A 230 8.24 -16.65 -13.41
N THR A 231 8.50 -17.43 -12.36
CA THR A 231 7.47 -17.99 -11.47
C THR A 231 6.70 -16.90 -10.73
N GLU A 232 7.41 -15.97 -10.06
CA GLU A 232 6.76 -14.86 -9.36
C GLU A 232 5.94 -13.98 -10.33
N GLN A 233 6.43 -13.75 -11.55
CA GLN A 233 5.69 -13.00 -12.56
C GLN A 233 4.39 -13.72 -12.96
N GLY A 234 4.42 -15.04 -13.10
CA GLY A 234 3.24 -15.87 -13.38
C GLY A 234 2.20 -15.76 -12.28
N GLU A 235 2.61 -15.92 -11.02
CA GLU A 235 1.72 -15.79 -9.85
C GLU A 235 1.04 -14.41 -9.78
N TRP A 236 1.79 -13.34 -10.05
CA TRP A 236 1.24 -11.97 -10.05
C TRP A 236 0.22 -11.77 -11.17
N ARG A 237 0.47 -12.30 -12.37
CA ARG A 237 -0.48 -12.25 -13.49
C ARG A 237 -1.76 -13.01 -13.15
N GLU A 238 -1.66 -14.20 -12.57
CA GLU A 238 -2.83 -14.96 -12.14
C GLU A 238 -3.64 -14.22 -11.06
N LYS A 239 -2.97 -13.63 -10.07
CA LYS A 239 -3.62 -12.83 -9.02
C LYS A 239 -4.40 -11.65 -9.61
N LEU A 240 -3.87 -10.98 -10.64
CA LEU A 240 -4.57 -9.88 -11.31
C LEU A 240 -5.78 -10.35 -12.13
N VAL A 241 -5.66 -11.47 -12.84
CA VAL A 241 -6.81 -12.04 -13.58
C VAL A 241 -7.94 -12.41 -12.63
N LYS A 242 -7.61 -12.91 -11.43
CA LYS A 242 -8.59 -13.23 -10.38
C LYS A 242 -9.14 -11.99 -9.68
N ASN A 243 -8.46 -10.84 -9.77
CA ASN A 243 -8.89 -9.61 -9.12
C ASN A 243 -10.05 -8.97 -9.91
N LYS A 244 -11.26 -9.08 -9.35
CA LYS A 244 -12.48 -8.47 -9.89
C LYS A 244 -12.77 -7.07 -9.34
N GLY A 245 -11.81 -6.49 -8.60
CA GLY A 245 -11.97 -5.16 -8.00
C GLY A 245 -12.25 -4.08 -9.04
N GLU A 246 -13.10 -3.12 -8.67
CA GLU A 246 -13.30 -1.92 -9.47
C GLU A 246 -12.07 -1.02 -9.40
N ILE A 247 -11.71 -0.42 -10.54
CA ILE A 247 -10.63 0.55 -10.60
C ILE A 247 -11.24 1.90 -10.26
N ILE A 248 -10.76 2.49 -9.18
CA ILE A 248 -11.09 3.86 -8.80
C ILE A 248 -10.22 4.75 -9.68
N ASN A 249 -10.87 5.36 -10.68
CA ASN A 249 -10.25 6.21 -11.70
C ASN A 249 -10.33 7.68 -11.32
#